data_AF-J0L8N3-F1
#
_entry.id   AF-J0L8N3-F1
#
_cell.length_a   1.000
_cell.length_b   1.000
_cell.length_c   1.000
_cell.angle_alpha   90.00
_cell.angle_beta   90.00
_cell.angle_gamma   90.00
#
_symmetry.space_group_name_H-M   'P 1'
#
loop_
_entity.id
_entity.type
_entity.pdbx_description
1 polymer ?
#
loop_
_entity_poly.entity_id
_entity_poly.type
_entity_poly.pdbx_seq_one_letter_code
_entity_poly.pdbx_strand_id
1 'polypeptide(L)' 'RASSKMAYQQGVEDRENITVLPTICANGTYLPPLYIFAGERIQSDWRANNVLKASFAVSPNGWINNDLALWWLK' A
#
# COMPACT_ATOMS: atom_id res chain seq x y z
N ARG A 1 -24.70 -18.27 21.57
CA ARG A 1 -23.30 -18.49 21.12
C ARG A 1 -22.88 -17.25 20.35
N ALA A 2 -22.06 -16.38 20.93
CA ALA A 2 -21.62 -15.16 20.26
C ALA A 2 -20.59 -15.52 19.19
N SER A 3 -20.81 -15.08 17.95
CA SER A 3 -19.84 -15.23 16.86
C SER A 3 -18.67 -14.30 17.17
N SER A 4 -17.50 -14.86 17.48
CA SER A 4 -16.31 -14.07 17.72
C SER A 4 -15.96 -13.34 16.41
N LYS A 5 -16.01 -12.01 16.41
CA LYS A 5 -15.46 -11.21 15.32
C LYS A 5 -13.98 -11.57 15.23
N MET A 6 -13.53 -12.12 14.11
CA MET A 6 -12.11 -12.23 13.80
C MET A 6 -11.56 -10.82 13.62
N ALA A 7 -11.24 -10.15 14.72
CA ALA A 7 -10.41 -8.95 14.68
C ALA A 7 -8.98 -9.42 14.46
N TYR A 8 -8.31 -8.87 13.44
CA TYR A 8 -6.88 -9.04 13.25
C TYR A 8 -6.19 -8.58 14.53
N GLN A 9 -5.63 -9.52 15.30
CA GLN A 9 -4.78 -9.18 16.43
C GLN A 9 -3.44 -8.74 15.84
N GLN A 10 -3.22 -7.43 15.81
CA GLN A 10 -1.91 -6.87 15.50
C GLN A 10 -0.97 -7.30 16.64
N GLY A 11 -0.28 -8.43 16.44
CA GLY A 11 0.73 -8.91 17.37
C GLY A 11 1.78 -7.82 17.57
N VAL A 12 2.23 -7.63 18.81
CA VAL A 12 3.36 -6.77 19.15
C VAL A 12 4.62 -7.46 18.64
N GLU A 13 4.83 -7.37 17.35
CA GLU A 13 6.01 -7.83 16.64
C GLU A 13 6.44 -6.61 15.79
N ASP A 14 7.75 -6.39 15.60
CA ASP A 14 8.33 -5.28 14.83
C ASP A 14 7.96 -5.35 13.33
N ARG A 15 6.66 -5.27 13.05
CA ARG A 15 6.07 -5.36 11.73
C ARG A 15 5.57 -3.97 11.38
N GLU A 16 6.26 -3.36 10.41
CA GLU A 16 5.82 -2.10 9.83
C GLU A 16 4.58 -2.32 8.96
N ASN A 17 3.62 -1.41 9.06
CA ASN A 17 2.43 -1.43 8.23
C ASN A 17 2.75 -0.84 6.85
N ILE A 18 2.22 -1.47 5.80
CA ILE A 18 2.32 -0.98 4.41
C ILE A 18 0.90 -0.67 3.93
N THR A 19 0.69 0.53 3.43
CA THR A 19 -0.60 0.90 2.81
C THR A 19 -0.56 0.54 1.33
N VAL A 20 -1.57 -0.20 0.87
CA VAL A 20 -1.70 -0.60 -0.54
C VAL A 20 -3.02 -0.07 -1.09
N LEU A 21 -2.96 0.57 -2.26
CA LEU A 21 -4.11 1.07 -2.98
C LEU A 21 -4.32 0.28 -4.28
N PRO A 22 -5.11 -0.82 -4.24
CA PRO A 22 -5.59 -1.49 -5.44
C PRO A 22 -6.77 -0.72 -6.04
N THR A 23 -6.81 -0.59 -7.36
CA THR A 23 -7.88 0.19 -8.04
C THR A 23 -8.48 -0.58 -9.18
N ILE A 24 -9.81 -0.64 -9.22
CA ILE A 24 -10.59 -1.23 -10.29
C ILE A 24 -11.44 -0.12 -10.89
N CYS A 25 -11.37 0.05 -12.20
CA CYS A 25 -12.13 1.02 -12.95
C CYS A 25 -13.50 0.45 -13.32
N ALA A 26 -14.49 1.33 -13.55
CA ALA A 26 -15.86 0.91 -13.89
C ALA A 26 -15.97 0.09 -15.19
N ASN A 27 -15.01 0.24 -16.10
CA ASN A 27 -14.89 -0.52 -17.34
C ASN A 27 -14.22 -1.91 -17.15
N GLY A 28 -13.92 -2.30 -15.91
CA GLY A 28 -13.26 -3.57 -15.59
C GLY A 28 -11.74 -3.58 -15.78
N THR A 29 -11.12 -2.47 -16.21
CA THR A 29 -9.65 -2.35 -16.20
C THR A 29 -9.15 -2.02 -14.79
N TYR A 30 -7.84 -2.13 -14.57
CA TYR A 30 -7.22 -1.74 -13.31
C TYR A 30 -6.06 -0.78 -13.56
N LEU A 31 -5.83 0.12 -12.60
CA LEU A 31 -4.59 0.90 -12.55
C LEU A 31 -3.54 0.08 -11.79
N PRO A 32 -2.25 0.19 -12.14
CA PRO A 32 -1.21 -0.43 -11.34
C PRO A 32 -1.31 0.03 -9.88
N PRO A 33 -1.25 -0.89 -8.91
CA PRO A 33 -1.45 -0.57 -7.50
C PRO A 33 -0.34 0.35 -6.98
N LEU A 34 -0.68 1.16 -5.97
CA LEU A 34 0.29 1.99 -5.25
C LEU A 34 0.60 1.37 -3.88
N TYR A 35 1.88 1.17 -3.60
CA TYR A 35 2.39 0.78 -2.29
C TYR A 35 3.01 1.99 -1.60
N ILE A 36 2.62 2.25 -0.35
CA ILE A 36 3.12 3.36 0.45
C ILE A 36 3.72 2.79 1.74
N PHE A 37 5.01 3.04 1.90
CA PHE A 37 5.77 2.65 3.09
C PHE A 37 5.88 3.84 4.03
N ALA A 38 5.76 3.58 5.34
CA ALA A 38 6.04 4.60 6.33
C ALA A 38 7.54 4.91 6.35
N GLY A 39 7.90 6.20 6.40
CA GLY A 39 9.28 6.66 6.51
C GLY A 39 9.73 7.52 5.32
N GLU A 40 11.04 7.63 5.16
CA GLU A 40 11.67 8.53 4.18
C GLU A 40 12.28 7.79 2.98
N ARG A 41 12.54 6.50 3.13
CA ARG A 41 13.20 5.67 2.11
C ARG A 41 12.63 4.26 2.14
N ILE A 42 12.67 3.61 0.99
CA ILE A 42 12.31 2.21 0.81
C ILE A 42 13.57 1.46 0.36
N GLN A 43 13.73 0.23 0.82
CA GLN A 43 14.81 -0.63 0.37
C GLN A 43 14.64 -0.95 -1.12
N SER A 44 15.69 -0.76 -1.91
CA SER A 44 15.67 -0.95 -3.37
C SER A 44 15.22 -2.35 -3.78
N ASP A 45 15.60 -3.37 -3.00
CA ASP A 45 15.27 -4.78 -3.26
C ASP A 45 13.77 -5.05 -3.15
N TRP A 46 13.01 -4.25 -2.40
CA TRP A 46 11.56 -4.42 -2.27
C TRP A 46 10.81 -4.04 -3.54
N ARG A 47 11.48 -3.36 -4.46
CA ARG A 47 10.97 -3.01 -5.80
C ARG A 47 11.41 -4.02 -6.87
N ALA A 48 12.24 -4.99 -6.51
CA ALA A 48 12.69 -6.03 -7.43
C ALA A 48 11.50 -6.91 -7.86
N ASN A 49 11.58 -7.48 -9.07
CA ASN A 49 10.56 -8.39 -9.62
C ASN A 49 9.13 -7.82 -9.60
N ASN A 50 8.97 -6.54 -9.96
CA ASN A 50 7.67 -5.87 -10.01
C ASN A 50 6.80 -6.33 -11.21
N VAL A 51 6.24 -7.53 -11.12
CA VAL A 51 5.39 -8.13 -12.16
C VAL A 51 4.11 -7.31 -12.38
N LEU A 52 3.58 -6.70 -11.33
CA LEU A 52 2.34 -5.91 -11.35
C LEU A 52 2.54 -4.48 -11.86
N LYS A 53 3.77 -4.09 -12.21
CA LYS A 53 4.14 -2.71 -12.57
C LYS A 53 3.65 -1.68 -11.54
N ALA A 54 3.61 -2.08 -10.27
CA ALA A 54 3.15 -1.27 -9.17
C ALA A 54 4.03 -0.03 -8.98
N SER A 55 3.40 1.04 -8.48
CA SER A 55 4.10 2.25 -8.04
C SER A 55 4.47 2.12 -6.56
N PHE A 56 5.63 2.64 -6.19
CA PHE A 56 6.15 2.57 -4.83
C PHE A 56 6.46 3.98 -4.32
N ALA A 57 5.81 4.38 -3.24
CA ALA A 57 5.99 5.65 -2.58
C ALA A 57 6.36 5.45 -1.10
N VAL A 58 6.84 6.54 -0.51
CA VAL A 58 7.11 6.64 0.93
C VAL A 58 6.39 7.87 1.44
N SER A 59 5.85 7.79 2.65
CA SER A 59 5.33 8.97 3.36
C SER A 59 5.65 8.84 4.85
N PRO A 60 5.82 9.95 5.60
CA PRO A 60 6.22 9.89 7.01
C PRO A 60 5.30 9.02 7.88
N ASN A 61 4.02 8.91 7.53
CA ASN A 61 3.02 8.14 8.26
C ASN A 61 2.54 6.88 7.52
N GLY A 62 3.08 6.59 6.33
CA GLY A 62 2.68 5.47 5.50
C GLY A 62 1.30 5.62 4.83
N TRP A 63 0.66 6.79 4.90
CA TRP A 63 -0.64 7.05 4.27
C TRP A 63 -0.50 7.83 2.97
N ILE A 64 -1.54 7.76 2.15
CA ILE A 64 -1.67 8.58 0.94
C ILE A 64 -1.96 10.05 1.29
N ASN A 65 -1.50 10.96 0.44
CA ASN A 65 -1.86 12.37 0.46
C ASN A 65 -2.18 12.85 -0.97
N ASN A 66 -2.63 14.10 -1.11
CA ASN A 66 -3.04 14.65 -2.39
C ASN A 66 -1.90 14.64 -3.43
N ASP A 67 -0.68 14.99 -3.02
CA ASP A 67 0.46 15.06 -3.92
C ASP A 67 0.86 13.67 -4.43
N LEU A 68 0.87 12.67 -3.54
CA LEU A 68 1.12 11.26 -3.90
C LEU A 68 0.02 10.70 -4.79
N ALA A 69 -1.24 11.02 -4.50
CA ALA A 69 -2.37 10.61 -5.34
C ALA A 69 -2.26 11.20 -6.75
N LEU A 70 -1.96 12.50 -6.85
CA LEU A 70 -1.77 13.17 -8.14
C LEU A 70 -0.55 12.65 -8.87
N TRP A 71 0.55 12.34 -8.18
CA TRP A 71 1.74 11.73 -8.79
C TRP A 71 1.44 10.34 -9.34
N TRP A 72 0.69 9.51 -8.61
CA TRP A 72 0.38 8.15 -9.02
C TRP A 72 -0.65 8.08 -10.17
N LEU A 73 -1.59 9.03 -10.23
CA LEU A 73 -2.61 9.09 -11.28
C LEU A 73 -2.14 9.75 -12.58
N LYS A 74 -0.95 10.36 -12.60
CA LYS A 74 -0.32 10.93 -13.79
C LYS A 74 0.37 9.84 -14.62
#